data_AF-A0A4R7UU93-F1
#
_entry.id   AF-A0A4R7UU93-F1
#
_cell.length_a   1.000
_cell.length_b   1.000
_cell.length_c   1.000
_cell.angle_alpha   90.00
_cell.angle_beta   90.00
_cell.angle_gamma   90.00
#
_symmetry.space_group_name_H-M   'P 1'
#
loop_
_entity.id
_entity.type
_entity.pdbx_description
1 polymer ?
#
loop_
_entity_poly.entity_id
_entity_poly.type
_entity_poly.pdbx_seq_one_letter_code
_entity_poly.pdbx_strand_id
1 'polypeptide(L)'
;MRWQIPIVWVIGSVVTGTIAVLLTTGRGYLPLRPVPLLSGQEMFTLVVLVAALFIALFALGWRTVEATWLRWSDPRSVVLWALLVGGAGLGGWGFAAAVTFDAGFSLTAQLILVYTCGGLPFALVAGMLARPVVVNAAAVVITVIAVLVGLTMMDSPLQTLVMFLQFFVGGGGIRLL
;
A
#
# COMPACT_ATOMS: atom_id res chain seq x y z
N MET A 1 -7.62 -17.98 12.49
CA MET A 1 -6.51 -18.00 11.51
C MET A 1 -6.93 -17.85 10.06
N ARG A 2 -7.91 -18.62 9.54
CA ARG A 2 -8.26 -18.63 8.10
C ARG A 2 -8.65 -17.26 7.49
N TRP A 3 -9.07 -16.30 8.30
CA TRP A 3 -9.55 -14.99 7.84
C TRP A 3 -8.52 -13.86 7.92
N GLN A 4 -7.30 -14.09 8.43
CA GLN A 4 -6.32 -13.01 8.60
C GLN A 4 -5.98 -12.34 7.27
N ILE A 5 -5.62 -13.11 6.24
CA ILE A 5 -5.25 -12.59 4.92
C ILE A 5 -6.43 -11.84 4.26
N PRO A 6 -7.65 -12.40 4.18
CA PRO A 6 -8.82 -11.66 3.70
C PRO A 6 -9.11 -10.37 4.46
N ILE A 7 -8.96 -10.36 5.79
CA ILE A 7 -9.22 -9.15 6.60
C ILE A 7 -8.15 -8.08 6.34
N VAL A 8 -6.86 -8.45 6.25
CA VAL A 8 -5.78 -7.53 5.87
C VAL A 8 -6.06 -6.92 4.50
N TRP A 9 -6.47 -7.75 3.54
CA TRP A 9 -6.82 -7.30 2.20
C TRP A 9 -7.97 -6.29 2.23
N VAL A 10 -9.08 -6.59 2.90
CA VAL A 10 -10.24 -5.69 2.98
C VAL A 10 -9.86 -4.35 3.64
N ILE A 11 -9.19 -4.39 4.80
CA ILE A 11 -8.76 -3.17 5.51
C ILE A 11 -7.83 -2.33 4.62
N GLY A 12 -6.83 -2.98 4.02
CA GLY A 12 -5.89 -2.32 3.13
C GLY A 12 -6.58 -1.66 1.93
N SER A 13 -7.50 -2.37 1.26
CA SER A 13 -8.24 -1.83 0.10
C SER A 13 -9.13 -0.65 0.47
N VAL A 14 -9.88 -0.74 1.57
CA VAL A 14 -10.77 0.35 2.02
C VAL A 14 -9.95 1.59 2.40
N VAL A 15 -8.87 1.42 3.17
CA VAL A 15 -8.04 2.56 3.60
C VAL A 15 -7.31 3.18 2.42
N THR A 16 -6.61 2.39 1.60
CA THR A 16 -5.88 2.91 0.45
C THR A 16 -6.81 3.57 -0.58
N GLY A 17 -8.01 3.01 -0.80
CA GLY A 17 -9.00 3.63 -1.67
C GLY A 17 -9.48 4.97 -1.13
N THR A 18 -9.74 5.06 0.18
CA THR A 18 -10.14 6.32 0.82
C THR A 18 -9.03 7.36 0.77
N ILE A 19 -7.77 6.96 0.97
CA ILE A 19 -6.60 7.82 0.78
C ILE A 19 -6.51 8.29 -0.67
N ALA A 20 -6.67 7.40 -1.65
CA ALA A 20 -6.63 7.76 -3.06
C ALA A 20 -7.71 8.79 -3.41
N VAL A 21 -8.93 8.67 -2.88
CA VAL A 21 -9.98 9.68 -3.04
C VAL A 21 -9.54 11.02 -2.45
N LEU A 22 -9.02 11.07 -1.23
CA LEU A 22 -8.54 12.32 -0.61
C LEU A 22 -7.44 13.01 -1.43
N LEU A 23 -6.54 12.21 -2.02
CA LEU A 23 -5.43 12.72 -2.84
C LEU A 23 -5.87 13.16 -4.25
N THR A 24 -7.11 12.85 -4.64
CA THR A 24 -7.68 13.12 -5.97
C THR A 24 -8.89 14.07 -5.94
N THR A 25 -9.46 14.36 -4.76
CA THR A 25 -10.54 15.32 -4.60
C THR A 25 -10.04 16.77 -4.69
N GLY A 26 -10.01 17.31 -5.90
CA GLY A 26 -9.65 18.70 -6.19
C GLY A 26 -9.42 18.89 -7.69
N ARG A 27 -10.45 19.35 -8.41
CA ARG A 27 -10.62 19.27 -9.88
C ARG A 27 -9.46 19.88 -10.69
N GLY A 28 -8.93 19.12 -11.66
CA GLY A 28 -8.03 19.58 -12.73
C GLY A 28 -7.47 18.41 -13.57
N TYR A 29 -6.72 18.74 -14.63
CA TYR A 29 -6.01 17.77 -15.51
C TYR A 29 -4.85 17.02 -14.83
N LEU A 30 -4.55 17.33 -13.56
CA LEU A 30 -3.46 16.72 -12.82
C LEU A 30 -3.96 15.53 -11.98
N PRO A 31 -3.36 14.35 -12.13
CA PRO A 31 -3.89 13.11 -11.57
C PRO A 31 -3.72 12.93 -10.05
N LEU A 32 -2.86 13.71 -9.38
CA LEU A 32 -2.58 13.59 -7.94
C LEU A 32 -2.19 14.94 -7.33
N ARG A 33 -2.65 15.22 -6.10
CA ARG A 33 -2.22 16.38 -5.32
C ARG A 33 -1.04 16.02 -4.39
N PRO A 34 0.12 16.69 -4.48
CA PRO A 34 1.25 16.47 -3.57
C PRO A 34 0.87 16.62 -2.10
N VAL A 35 1.43 15.77 -1.23
CA VAL A 35 1.10 15.73 0.21
C VAL A 35 1.30 17.08 0.92
N PRO A 36 2.37 17.86 0.68
CA PRO A 36 2.55 19.16 1.33
C PRO A 36 1.53 20.22 0.92
N LEU A 37 0.80 19.99 -0.17
CA LEU A 37 -0.22 20.90 -0.67
C LEU A 37 -1.61 20.57 -0.13
N LEU A 38 -1.79 19.53 0.68
CA LEU A 38 -3.06 19.21 1.33
C LEU A 38 -3.42 20.28 2.35
N SER A 39 -4.71 20.60 2.45
CA SER A 39 -5.24 21.45 3.53
C SER A 39 -5.01 20.79 4.89
N GLY A 40 -5.04 21.58 5.97
CA GLY A 40 -4.88 21.05 7.33
C GLY A 40 -5.87 19.94 7.67
N GLN A 41 -7.11 20.03 7.16
CA GLN A 41 -8.12 18.99 7.34
C GLN A 41 -7.80 17.72 6.54
N GLU A 42 -7.44 17.84 5.26
CA GLU A 42 -7.08 16.70 4.41
C GLU A 42 -5.84 15.97 4.95
N MET A 43 -4.81 16.72 5.37
CA MET A 43 -3.61 16.18 6.01
C MET A 43 -3.97 15.46 7.32
N PHE A 44 -4.82 16.06 8.16
CA PHE A 44 -5.28 15.42 9.39
C PHE A 44 -6.03 14.12 9.10
N THR A 45 -6.96 14.12 8.13
CA THR A 45 -7.68 12.91 7.71
C THR A 45 -6.73 11.84 7.19
N LEU A 46 -5.73 12.20 6.37
CA LEU A 46 -4.71 11.28 5.88
C LEU A 46 -3.95 10.62 7.04
N VAL A 47 -3.46 11.41 7.99
CA VAL A 47 -2.74 10.91 9.19
C VAL A 47 -3.63 9.97 10.00
N VAL A 48 -4.89 10.34 10.21
CA VAL A 48 -5.86 9.49 10.93
C VAL A 48 -6.11 8.17 10.21
N LEU A 49 -6.26 8.17 8.89
CA LEU A 49 -6.46 6.95 8.11
C LEU A 49 -5.25 6.02 8.18
N VAL A 50 -4.04 6.57 8.08
CA VAL A 50 -2.81 5.79 8.23
C VAL A 50 -2.71 5.23 9.65
N ALA A 51 -2.96 6.05 10.68
CA ALA A 51 -2.96 5.58 12.06
C ALA A 51 -4.01 4.48 12.30
N ALA A 52 -5.23 4.64 11.76
CA ALA A 52 -6.30 3.65 11.85
C ALA A 52 -5.92 2.32 11.19
N LEU A 53 -5.24 2.36 10.04
CA LEU A 53 -4.68 1.17 9.39
C LEU A 53 -3.70 0.45 10.31
N PHE A 54 -2.71 1.15 10.86
CA PHE A 54 -1.74 0.54 11.78
C PHE A 54 -2.39 -0.02 13.05
N ILE A 55 -3.38 0.67 13.62
CA ILE A 55 -4.14 0.19 14.77
C ILE A 55 -4.92 -1.08 14.43
N ALA A 56 -5.60 -1.11 13.27
CA ALA A 56 -6.36 -2.27 12.83
C ALA A 56 -5.45 -3.47 12.54
N LEU A 57 -4.29 -3.24 11.91
CA LEU A 57 -3.26 -4.25 11.70
C LEU A 57 -2.68 -4.75 13.03
N PHE A 58 -2.37 -3.86 13.96
CA PHE A 58 -1.90 -4.23 15.30
C PHE A 58 -2.92 -5.11 16.03
N ALA A 59 -4.20 -4.71 16.04
CA ALA A 59 -5.28 -5.49 16.65
C ALA A 59 -5.41 -6.87 16.00
N LEU A 60 -5.32 -6.94 14.67
CA LEU A 60 -5.38 -8.21 13.94
C LEU A 60 -4.16 -9.09 14.25
N GLY A 61 -2.95 -8.52 14.22
CA GLY A 61 -1.70 -9.20 14.57
C GLY A 61 -1.74 -9.74 16.00
N TRP A 62 -2.28 -8.98 16.96
CA TRP A 62 -2.49 -9.43 18.34
C TRP A 62 -3.43 -10.64 18.39
N ARG A 63 -4.55 -10.59 17.67
CA ARG A 63 -5.55 -11.68 17.61
C ARG A 63 -5.10 -12.89 16.80
N THR A 64 -4.04 -12.76 16.01
CA THR A 64 -3.58 -13.78 15.08
C THR A 64 -2.08 -14.05 15.20
N VAL A 65 -1.47 -13.72 16.34
CA VAL A 65 -0.03 -13.94 16.57
C VAL A 65 0.33 -15.42 16.37
N GLU A 66 -0.63 -16.30 16.69
CA GLU A 66 -0.58 -17.75 16.47
C GLU A 66 -0.32 -18.16 15.02
N ALA A 67 -0.71 -17.30 14.09
CA ALA A 67 -0.63 -17.54 12.67
C ALA A 67 0.73 -17.28 12.05
N THR A 68 1.62 -16.62 12.79
CA THR A 68 2.84 -16.03 12.22
C THR A 68 4.09 -16.68 12.79
N TRP A 69 5.22 -16.51 12.11
CA TRP A 69 6.53 -16.94 12.60
C TRP A 69 7.06 -16.10 13.77
N LEU A 70 6.41 -14.98 14.10
CA LEU A 70 6.79 -14.09 15.19
C LEU A 70 6.38 -14.68 16.56
N ARG A 71 7.07 -14.27 17.63
CA ARG A 71 6.96 -14.92 18.95
C ARG A 71 5.64 -14.58 19.65
N TRP A 72 4.97 -15.61 20.19
CA TRP A 72 3.56 -15.60 20.59
C TRP A 72 3.16 -14.79 21.82
N SER A 73 4.09 -14.45 22.70
CA SER A 73 3.80 -13.73 23.96
C SER A 73 4.45 -12.35 24.03
N ASP A 74 5.13 -11.92 22.97
CA ASP A 74 5.90 -10.69 22.98
C ASP A 74 5.14 -9.57 22.24
N PRO A 75 4.68 -8.51 22.93
CA PRO A 75 4.07 -7.35 22.30
C PRO A 75 4.94 -6.73 21.19
N ARG A 76 6.27 -6.84 21.30
CA ARG A 76 7.20 -6.36 20.27
C ARG A 76 7.02 -7.11 18.95
N SER A 77 6.67 -8.40 19.00
CA SER A 77 6.39 -9.20 17.81
C SER A 77 5.13 -8.70 17.08
N VAL A 78 4.10 -8.29 17.83
CA VAL A 78 2.87 -7.74 17.24
C VAL A 78 3.12 -6.35 16.64
N VAL A 79 3.88 -5.50 17.34
CA VAL A 79 4.31 -4.21 16.79
C VAL A 79 5.11 -4.42 15.51
N LEU A 80 6.10 -5.31 15.53
CA LEU A 80 6.92 -5.62 14.36
C LEU A 80 6.06 -6.15 13.20
N TRP A 81 5.09 -7.03 13.48
CA TRP A 81 4.15 -7.51 12.47
C TRP A 81 3.39 -6.36 11.81
N ALA A 82 2.80 -5.47 12.61
CA ALA A 82 2.03 -4.34 12.12
C ALA A 82 2.90 -3.37 11.31
N LEU A 83 4.14 -3.12 11.77
CA LEU A 83 5.10 -2.27 11.07
C LEU A 83 5.54 -2.87 9.72
N LEU A 84 5.83 -4.17 9.69
CA LEU A 84 6.22 -4.86 8.45
C LEU A 84 5.07 -4.89 7.45
N VAL A 85 3.88 -5.32 7.87
CA VAL A 85 2.70 -5.42 6.99
C VAL A 85 2.24 -4.03 6.54
N GLY A 86 2.17 -3.07 7.46
CA GLY A 86 1.75 -1.70 7.15
C GLY A 86 2.76 -0.98 6.26
N GLY A 87 4.05 -0.99 6.63
CA GLY A 87 5.11 -0.31 5.90
C GLY A 87 5.34 -0.89 4.50
N ALA A 88 5.55 -2.20 4.40
CA ALA A 88 5.77 -2.85 3.10
C ALA A 88 4.50 -2.87 2.24
N GLY A 89 3.31 -2.98 2.86
CA GLY A 89 2.04 -2.86 2.16
C GLY A 89 1.82 -1.48 1.54
N LEU A 90 2.10 -0.39 2.28
CA LEU A 90 2.07 0.98 1.75
C LEU A 90 3.10 1.17 0.63
N GLY A 91 4.30 0.62 0.79
CA GLY A 91 5.33 0.64 -0.26
C GLY A 91 4.88 -0.06 -1.54
N GLY A 92 4.30 -1.26 -1.42
CA GLY A 92 3.78 -2.01 -2.56
C GLY A 92 2.56 -1.34 -3.21
N TRP A 93 1.69 -0.69 -2.43
CA TRP A 93 0.61 0.14 -2.98
C TRP A 93 1.16 1.33 -3.76
N GLY A 94 2.17 2.01 -3.23
CA GLY A 94 2.86 3.10 -3.92
C GLY A 94 3.49 2.67 -5.23
N PHE A 95 4.14 1.50 -5.26
CA PHE A 95 4.66 0.90 -6.49
C PHE A 95 3.55 0.60 -7.50
N ALA A 96 2.43 0.00 -7.08
CA ALA A 96 1.31 -0.27 -7.96
C ALA A 96 0.70 1.02 -8.54
N ALA A 97 0.57 2.06 -7.73
CA ALA A 97 0.12 3.37 -8.20
C ALA A 97 1.08 3.93 -9.27
N ALA A 98 2.39 3.93 -9.00
CA ALA A 98 3.42 4.36 -9.95
C ALA A 98 3.31 3.62 -11.30
N VAL A 99 3.18 2.29 -11.29
CA VAL A 99 2.98 1.49 -12.50
C VAL A 99 1.74 1.93 -13.27
N THR A 100 0.59 2.08 -12.62
CA THR A 100 -0.66 2.41 -13.31
C THR A 100 -0.69 3.84 -13.86
N PHE A 101 -0.03 4.79 -13.20
CA PHE A 101 0.13 6.14 -13.73
C PHE A 101 1.05 6.17 -14.95
N ASP A 102 2.18 5.46 -14.88
CA ASP A 102 3.14 5.36 -15.97
C ASP A 102 2.51 4.69 -17.20
N ALA A 103 1.74 3.62 -16.99
CA ALA A 103 0.99 2.92 -18.03
C ALA A 103 -0.24 3.68 -18.55
N GLY A 104 -0.49 4.92 -18.09
CA GLY A 104 -1.55 5.79 -18.60
C GLY A 104 -2.98 5.36 -18.23
N PHE A 105 -3.18 4.62 -17.14
CA PHE A 105 -4.51 4.18 -16.73
C PHE A 105 -5.38 5.38 -16.37
N SER A 106 -6.67 5.35 -16.75
CA SER A 106 -7.61 6.41 -16.40
C SER A 106 -7.83 6.50 -14.89
N LEU A 107 -8.11 7.70 -14.36
CA LEU A 107 -8.37 7.91 -12.93
C LEU A 107 -9.48 7.00 -12.40
N THR A 108 -10.56 6.80 -13.17
CA THR A 108 -11.65 5.89 -12.81
C THR A 108 -11.16 4.45 -12.67
N ALA A 109 -10.34 3.96 -13.61
CA ALA A 109 -9.77 2.62 -13.54
C ALA A 109 -8.86 2.47 -12.30
N GLN A 110 -8.05 3.48 -12.01
CA GLN A 110 -7.18 3.48 -10.83
C GLN A 110 -7.98 3.48 -9.51
N LEU A 111 -9.07 4.25 -9.43
CA LEU A 111 -9.96 4.27 -8.26
C LEU A 111 -10.66 2.92 -8.06
N ILE A 112 -11.13 2.28 -9.13
CA ILE A 112 -11.69 0.93 -9.06
C ILE A 112 -10.63 -0.06 -8.58
N LEU A 113 -9.42 -0.01 -9.16
CA LEU A 113 -8.32 -0.91 -8.81
C LEU A 113 -7.86 -0.74 -7.37
N VAL A 114 -7.80 0.48 -6.83
CA VAL A 114 -7.38 0.67 -5.43
C VAL A 114 -8.43 0.15 -4.45
N TYR A 115 -9.73 0.32 -4.71
CA TYR A 115 -10.77 -0.21 -3.81
C TYR A 115 -10.94 -1.73 -3.89
N THR A 116 -10.59 -2.33 -5.03
CA THR A 116 -10.66 -3.79 -5.22
C THR A 116 -9.36 -4.48 -4.82
N CYS A 117 -8.22 -3.91 -5.19
CA CYS A 117 -6.91 -4.55 -5.12
C CYS A 117 -5.90 -3.83 -4.22
N GLY A 118 -6.23 -2.65 -3.66
CA GLY A 118 -5.29 -1.83 -2.87
C GLY A 118 -4.76 -2.52 -1.62
N GLY A 119 -5.48 -3.50 -1.08
CA GLY A 119 -5.05 -4.33 0.03
C GLY A 119 -4.16 -5.52 -0.34
N LEU A 120 -3.97 -5.83 -1.63
CA LEU A 120 -3.20 -7.01 -2.06
C LEU A 120 -1.75 -6.97 -1.58
N PRO A 121 -1.01 -5.84 -1.64
CA PRO A 121 0.35 -5.77 -1.11
C PRO A 121 0.42 -6.12 0.38
N PHE A 122 -0.53 -5.60 1.18
CA PHE A 122 -0.62 -5.90 2.60
C PHE A 122 -0.88 -7.40 2.85
N ALA A 123 -1.80 -7.98 2.07
CA ALA A 123 -2.16 -9.38 2.17
C ALA A 123 -1.01 -10.32 1.80
N LEU A 124 -0.22 -9.96 0.78
CA LEU A 124 0.97 -10.72 0.37
C LEU A 124 2.06 -10.67 1.45
N VAL A 125 2.34 -9.49 2.02
CA VAL A 125 3.31 -9.37 3.12
C VAL A 125 2.83 -10.14 4.35
N ALA A 126 1.55 -10.06 4.71
CA ALA A 126 0.98 -10.87 5.78
C ALA A 126 1.09 -12.37 5.48
N GLY A 127 0.91 -12.77 4.21
CA GLY A 127 1.08 -14.12 3.71
C GLY A 127 2.51 -14.65 3.84
N MET A 128 3.54 -13.81 3.62
CA MET A 128 4.96 -14.14 3.79
C MET A 128 5.39 -14.31 5.26
N LEU A 129 4.57 -13.82 6.19
CA LEU A 129 4.81 -13.96 7.63
C LEU A 129 4.04 -15.13 8.24
N ALA A 130 3.23 -15.85 7.45
CA ALA A 130 2.35 -16.92 7.92
C ALA A 130 3.13 -18.21 8.20
N ARG A 131 2.81 -18.94 9.26
CA ARG A 131 3.49 -20.21 9.60
C ARG A 131 3.45 -21.27 8.49
N PRO A 132 2.36 -21.46 7.74
CA PRO A 132 2.36 -22.44 6.67
C PRO A 132 3.34 -22.03 5.56
N VAL A 133 4.41 -22.80 5.36
CA VAL A 133 5.46 -22.52 4.34
C VAL A 133 4.87 -22.38 2.94
N VAL A 134 3.84 -23.17 2.62
CA VAL A 134 3.15 -23.11 1.32
C VAL A 134 2.54 -21.73 1.06
N VAL A 135 1.98 -21.07 2.10
CA VAL A 135 1.39 -19.74 1.97
C VAL A 135 2.48 -18.69 1.76
N ASN A 136 3.61 -18.81 2.46
CA ASN A 136 4.77 -17.92 2.24
C ASN A 136 5.29 -18.05 0.81
N ALA A 137 5.48 -19.29 0.34
CA ALA A 137 5.97 -19.55 -1.01
C ALA A 137 5.04 -18.98 -2.07
N ALA A 138 3.73 -19.21 -1.92
CA ALA A 138 2.72 -18.62 -2.81
C ALA A 138 2.78 -17.09 -2.80
N ALA A 139 2.88 -16.47 -1.62
CA ALA A 139 2.98 -15.02 -1.51
C ALA A 139 4.24 -14.47 -2.20
N VAL A 140 5.41 -15.10 -2.00
CA VAL A 140 6.66 -14.73 -2.68
C VAL A 140 6.51 -14.82 -4.20
N VAL A 141 6.00 -15.95 -4.70
CA VAL A 141 5.82 -16.16 -6.14
C VAL A 141 4.88 -15.09 -6.73
N ILE A 142 3.74 -14.84 -6.08
CA ILE A 142 2.78 -13.83 -6.54
C ILE A 142 3.39 -12.44 -6.51
N THR A 143 4.15 -12.09 -5.47
CA THR A 143 4.85 -10.79 -5.39
C THR A 143 5.86 -10.63 -6.52
N VAL A 144 6.70 -11.64 -6.79
CA VAL A 144 7.68 -11.58 -7.88
C VAL A 144 6.97 -11.40 -9.22
N ILE A 145 5.91 -12.18 -9.48
CA ILE A 145 5.12 -12.06 -10.72
C ILE A 145 4.51 -10.64 -10.83
N ALA A 146 3.89 -10.12 -9.77
CA ALA A 146 3.28 -8.80 -9.79
C ALA A 146 4.30 -7.69 -10.05
N VAL A 147 5.49 -7.77 -9.45
CA VAL A 147 6.59 -6.82 -9.71
C VAL A 147 7.06 -6.89 -11.15
N LEU A 148 7.31 -8.10 -11.67
CA LEU A 148 7.75 -8.29 -13.06
C LEU A 148 6.71 -7.77 -14.05
N VAL A 149 5.42 -8.10 -13.85
CA VAL A 149 4.33 -7.58 -14.67
C VAL A 149 4.28 -6.06 -14.62
N GLY A 150 4.37 -5.47 -13.42
CA GLY A 150 4.40 -4.01 -13.27
C GLY A 150 5.56 -3.37 -14.03
N LEU A 151 6.77 -3.92 -13.92
CA LEU A 151 7.94 -3.42 -14.65
C LEU A 151 7.78 -3.52 -16.17
N THR A 152 7.12 -4.57 -16.68
CA THR A 152 6.86 -4.71 -18.13
C THR A 152 5.80 -3.74 -18.66
N MET A 153 4.98 -3.18 -17.78
CA MET A 153 3.94 -2.20 -18.14
C MET A 153 4.41 -0.76 -18.07
N MET A 154 5.56 -0.50 -17.44
CA MET A 154 6.12 0.83 -17.29
C MET A 154 6.94 1.22 -18.52
N ASP A 155 6.69 2.42 -19.04
CA ASP A 155 7.47 3.04 -20.10
C ASP A 155 8.80 3.59 -19.56
N SER A 156 8.84 4.10 -18.32
CA SER A 156 10.03 4.76 -17.76
C SER A 156 10.28 4.49 -16.26
N PRO A 157 10.56 3.24 -15.85
CA PRO A 157 10.55 2.82 -14.44
C PRO A 157 11.39 3.67 -13.47
N LEU A 158 12.61 4.05 -13.89
CA LEU A 158 13.53 4.85 -13.05
C LEU A 158 12.99 6.27 -12.84
N GLN A 159 12.44 6.89 -13.88
CA GLN A 159 11.89 8.22 -13.80
C GLN A 159 10.62 8.23 -12.93
N THR A 160 9.77 7.21 -13.07
CA THR A 160 8.56 7.06 -12.25
C THR A 160 8.90 6.90 -10.77
N LEU A 161 9.95 6.14 -10.44
CA LEU A 161 10.42 6.00 -9.06
C LEU A 161 10.88 7.33 -8.47
N VAL A 162 11.65 8.12 -9.23
CA VAL A 162 12.10 9.45 -8.79
C VAL A 162 10.91 10.39 -8.57
N MET A 163 9.94 10.41 -9.49
CA MET A 163 8.72 11.22 -9.35
C MET A 163 7.89 10.80 -8.12
N PHE A 164 7.79 9.49 -7.87
CA PHE A 164 7.10 8.96 -6.69
C PHE A 164 7.78 9.42 -5.39
N LEU A 165 9.11 9.42 -5.32
CA LEU A 165 9.82 9.95 -4.14
C LEU A 165 9.61 11.46 -3.96
N GLN A 166 9.62 12.22 -5.07
CA GLN A 166 9.39 13.66 -5.04
C GLN A 166 7.99 14.03 -4.55
N PHE A 167 6.97 13.21 -4.87
CA PHE A 167 5.61 13.38 -4.40
C PHE A 167 5.51 13.46 -2.86
N PHE A 168 6.35 12.70 -2.13
CA PHE A 168 6.39 12.74 -0.66
C PHE A 168 7.16 13.93 -0.10
N VAL A 169 8.24 14.35 -0.77
CA VAL A 169 9.16 15.38 -0.27
C VAL A 169 8.71 16.80 -0.67
N GLY A 170 7.75 16.93 -1.59
CA GLY A 170 7.25 18.23 -2.06
C GLY A 170 8.18 18.92 -3.06
N GLY A 171 9.04 18.16 -3.74
CA GLY A 171 9.95 18.70 -4.74
C GLY A 171 9.18 19.25 -5.94
N GLY A 172 9.15 20.57 -6.08
CA GLY A 172 8.71 21.24 -7.30
C GLY A 172 9.45 20.66 -8.51
N GLY A 173 8.68 20.37 -9.57
CA GLY A 173 9.12 19.57 -10.71
C GLY A 173 10.54 19.87 -11.17
N ILE A 174 11.35 18.82 -11.22
CA ILE A 174 12.49 18.81 -12.14
C ILE A 174 11.87 18.84 -13.54
N ARG A 175 11.93 20.00 -14.19
CA ARG A 175 11.81 20.06 -15.65
C ARG A 175 12.91 19.18 -16.19
N LEU A 176 12.57 17.95 -16.57
CA LEU A 176 13.42 17.16 -17.43
C LEU A 176 13.44 17.91 -18.77
N LEU A 177 14.61 18.48 -19.05
CA LEU A 177 14.98 19.06 -20.33
C LEU A 177 14.90 18.00 -21.44
#